data_AF-A0A9E5YJP8-F1
#
_entry.id   AF-A0A9E5YJP8-F1
#
_cell.length_a   1.000
_cell.length_b   1.000
_cell.length_c   1.000
_cell.angle_alpha   90.00
_cell.angle_beta   90.00
_cell.angle_gamma   90.00
#
_symmetry.space_group_name_H-M   'P 1'
#
loop_
_entity.id
_entity.type
_entity.pdbx_description
1 polymer ?
#
loop_
_entity_poly.entity_id
_entity_poly.type
_entity_poly.pdbx_seq_one_letter_code
_entity_poly.pdbx_strand_id
1 'polypeptide(L)'
;MKTQLFKNWWLILIKGIILIILSFVVFRHPVGALVGVALYIGIALLLTGIVLITTSIAAHRSMENWGWKLAEGVLDTLFGLLLLANPGVTAVVLPFIVGFWVLFYGIMLFVDSFGIKKAGLKGWWIQLITGILTVIIGYTITFNPVAGILTITMFMGIAILLFGIYNVVLAFGLKKFHESVGNE
;
A
#
# COMPACT_ATOMS: atom_id res chain seq x y z
N MET A 1 -0.37 1.81 -28.25
CA MET A 1 -0.65 2.13 -26.82
C MET A 1 -0.53 3.63 -26.51
N LYS A 2 0.54 4.33 -26.93
CA LYS A 2 0.73 5.78 -26.67
C LYS A 2 -0.42 6.68 -27.16
N THR A 3 -1.03 6.38 -28.33
CA THR A 3 -2.12 7.16 -28.92
C THR A 3 -3.47 7.10 -28.17
N GLN A 4 -3.74 6.06 -27.38
CA GLN A 4 -4.98 5.98 -26.58
C GLN A 4 -4.92 6.79 -25.28
N LEU A 5 -3.73 6.96 -24.69
CA LEU A 5 -3.55 7.76 -23.48
C LEU A 5 -3.85 9.25 -23.71
N PHE A 6 -3.54 9.77 -24.89
CA PHE A 6 -3.81 11.17 -25.25
C PHE A 6 -5.30 11.46 -25.43
N LYS A 7 -6.08 10.52 -25.99
CA LYS A 7 -7.54 10.67 -26.12
C LYS A 7 -8.27 10.60 -24.77
N ASN A 8 -7.68 9.91 -23.80
CA ASN A 8 -8.29 9.63 -22.50
C ASN A 8 -7.85 10.57 -21.37
N TRP A 9 -7.32 11.76 -21.69
CA TRP A 9 -6.89 12.76 -20.69
C TRP A 9 -7.99 13.08 -19.66
N TRP A 10 -9.24 13.14 -20.11
CA TRP A 10 -10.42 13.35 -19.26
C TRP A 10 -10.64 12.24 -18.23
N LEU A 11 -10.34 10.98 -18.56
CA LEU A 11 -10.44 9.86 -17.60
C LEU A 11 -9.39 9.98 -16.49
N ILE A 12 -8.18 10.45 -16.83
CA ILE A 12 -7.11 10.68 -15.86
C ILE A 12 -7.48 11.85 -14.94
N LEU A 13 -8.11 12.90 -15.47
CA LEU A 13 -8.62 14.03 -14.68
C LEU A 13 -9.69 13.58 -13.69
N ILE A 14 -10.69 12.83 -14.16
CA ILE A 14 -11.77 12.29 -13.32
C ILE A 14 -11.18 11.40 -12.21
N LYS A 15 -10.25 10.49 -12.55
CA LYS A 15 -9.54 9.67 -11.56
C LYS A 15 -8.83 10.53 -10.52
N GLY A 16 -8.13 11.60 -10.94
CA GLY A 16 -7.45 12.51 -10.03
C GLY A 16 -8.40 13.21 -9.05
N ILE A 17 -9.52 13.73 -9.55
CA ILE A 17 -10.56 14.36 -8.72
C ILE A 17 -11.16 13.36 -7.72
N ILE A 18 -11.49 12.14 -8.17
CA ILE A 18 -12.01 11.08 -7.30
C ILE A 18 -11.02 10.77 -6.18
N LEU A 19 -9.73 10.64 -6.49
CA LEU A 19 -8.70 10.37 -5.49
C LEU A 19 -8.55 11.51 -4.47
N ILE A 20 -8.63 12.76 -4.92
CA ILE A 20 -8.59 13.92 -4.01
C ILE A 20 -9.79 13.85 -3.05
N ILE A 21 -11.00 13.65 -3.56
CA ILE A 21 -12.21 13.52 -2.72
C ILE A 21 -12.07 12.35 -1.74
N LEU A 22 -11.59 11.20 -2.24
CA LEU A 22 -11.35 10.01 -1.43
C LEU A 22 -10.36 10.30 -0.29
N SER A 23 -9.30 11.06 -0.53
CA SER A 23 -8.33 11.43 0.52
C SER A 23 -8.98 12.22 1.65
N PHE A 24 -9.90 13.14 1.35
CA PHE A 24 -10.65 13.89 2.37
C PHE A 24 -11.58 12.97 3.18
N VAL A 25 -12.22 12.00 2.53
CA VAL A 25 -13.03 10.98 3.21
C VAL A 25 -12.16 10.14 4.15
N VAL A 26 -10.98 9.73 3.70
CA VAL A 26 -10.00 8.97 4.50
C VAL A 26 -9.59 9.74 5.76
N PHE A 27 -9.28 11.03 5.64
CA PHE A 27 -8.93 11.85 6.80
C PHE A 27 -10.09 12.04 7.78
N ARG A 28 -11.33 12.13 7.29
CA ARG A 28 -12.52 12.30 8.13
C ARG A 28 -12.94 11.02 8.85
N HIS A 29 -12.67 9.86 8.26
CA HIS A 29 -13.11 8.56 8.75
C HIS A 29 -11.94 7.55 8.82
N PRO A 30 -10.98 7.72 9.75
CA PRO A 30 -9.77 6.90 9.81
C PRO A 30 -10.05 5.41 10.01
N VAL A 31 -10.99 5.07 10.89
CA VAL A 31 -11.39 3.67 11.12
C VAL A 31 -12.07 3.09 9.88
N GLY A 32 -12.97 3.85 9.25
CA GLY A 32 -13.67 3.42 8.03
C GLY A 32 -12.70 3.20 6.86
N ALA A 33 -11.65 4.02 6.75
CA ALA A 33 -10.62 3.86 5.74
C ALA A 33 -9.86 2.53 5.91
N LEU A 34 -9.48 2.16 7.14
CA LEU A 34 -8.83 0.87 7.42
C LEU A 34 -9.77 -0.32 7.22
N VAL A 35 -11.05 -0.18 7.55
CA VAL A 35 -12.05 -1.20 7.22
C VAL A 35 -12.13 -1.38 5.70
N GLY A 36 -12.10 -0.30 4.91
CA GLY A 36 -12.03 -0.37 3.45
C GLY A 36 -10.79 -1.12 2.95
N VAL A 37 -9.63 -0.86 3.55
CA VAL A 37 -8.39 -1.61 3.26
C VAL A 37 -8.52 -3.08 3.62
N ALA A 38 -9.07 -3.40 4.79
CA ALA A 38 -9.31 -4.77 5.23
C ALA A 38 -10.23 -5.53 4.26
N LEU A 39 -11.31 -4.90 3.80
CA LEU A 39 -12.22 -5.46 2.80
C LEU A 39 -11.51 -5.69 1.46
N TYR A 40 -10.72 -4.70 1.01
CA TYR A 40 -9.94 -4.82 -0.22
C TYR A 40 -8.97 -6.00 -0.16
N ILE A 41 -8.19 -6.12 0.92
CA ILE A 41 -7.24 -7.22 1.14
C ILE A 41 -8.00 -8.56 1.22
N GLY A 42 -9.10 -8.62 1.97
CA GLY A 42 -9.89 -9.83 2.11
C GLY A 42 -10.43 -10.36 0.77
N ILE A 43 -10.99 -9.47 -0.06
CA ILE A 43 -11.44 -9.82 -1.41
C ILE A 43 -10.27 -10.26 -2.29
N ALA A 44 -9.14 -9.53 -2.25
CA ALA A 44 -7.97 -9.87 -3.03
C ALA A 44 -7.39 -11.25 -2.66
N LEU A 45 -7.33 -11.57 -1.37
CA LEU A 45 -6.90 -12.88 -0.87
C LEU A 45 -7.86 -14.00 -1.29
N LEU A 46 -9.18 -13.78 -1.26
CA LEU A 46 -10.13 -14.76 -1.77
C LEU A 46 -9.93 -15.05 -3.25
N LEU A 47 -9.82 -14.00 -4.07
CA LEU A 47 -9.62 -14.16 -5.51
C LEU A 47 -8.30 -14.86 -5.81
N THR A 48 -7.22 -14.45 -5.14
CA THR A 48 -5.89 -15.02 -5.32
C THR A 48 -5.85 -16.48 -4.85
N GLY A 49 -6.45 -16.79 -3.70
CA GLY A 49 -6.56 -18.13 -3.15
C GLY A 49 -7.31 -19.09 -4.07
N ILE A 50 -8.46 -18.67 -4.61
CA ILE A 50 -9.24 -19.48 -5.56
C ILE A 50 -8.43 -19.73 -6.85
N VAL A 51 -7.74 -18.71 -7.37
CA VAL A 51 -6.90 -18.86 -8.56
C VAL A 51 -5.72 -19.80 -8.30
N LEU A 52 -5.04 -19.69 -7.15
CA LEU A 52 -3.95 -20.58 -6.76
C LEU A 52 -4.42 -22.03 -6.61
N ILE A 53 -5.56 -22.27 -5.97
CA ILE A 53 -6.12 -23.62 -5.82
C ILE A 53 -6.43 -24.22 -7.20
N THR A 54 -7.16 -23.49 -8.03
CA THR A 54 -7.58 -23.99 -9.36
C THR A 54 -6.39 -24.26 -10.28
N THR A 55 -5.41 -23.34 -10.33
CA THR A 55 -4.21 -23.49 -11.15
C THR A 55 -3.27 -24.58 -10.64
N SER A 56 -3.12 -24.72 -9.31
CA SER A 56 -2.28 -25.76 -8.70
C SER A 56 -2.82 -27.16 -8.97
N ILE A 57 -4.15 -27.33 -8.93
CA ILE A 57 -4.80 -28.61 -9.26
C ILE A 57 -4.72 -28.86 -10.77
N ALA A 58 -5.01 -27.87 -11.61
CA ALA A 58 -4.98 -28.04 -13.07
C ALA A 58 -3.59 -28.39 -13.61
N ALA A 59 -2.53 -27.83 -13.01
CA ALA A 59 -1.16 -27.99 -13.46
C ALA A 59 -0.30 -28.87 -12.54
N HIS A 60 -0.90 -29.70 -11.68
CA HIS A 60 -0.19 -30.53 -10.69
C HIS A 60 0.90 -31.44 -11.29
N ARG A 61 0.80 -31.80 -12.57
CA ARG A 61 1.79 -32.65 -13.28
C ARG A 61 2.95 -31.87 -13.90
N SER A 62 2.80 -30.56 -14.13
CA SER A 62 3.80 -29.73 -14.81
C SER A 62 4.43 -28.67 -13.92
N MET A 63 3.84 -28.40 -12.74
CA MET A 63 4.38 -27.45 -11.76
C MET A 63 5.24 -28.17 -10.72
N GLU A 64 6.51 -27.77 -10.65
CA GLU A 64 7.34 -28.01 -9.47
C GLU A 64 6.75 -27.21 -8.28
N ASN A 65 6.73 -27.81 -7.08
CA ASN A 65 6.13 -27.23 -5.87
C ASN A 65 4.61 -27.00 -5.88
N TRP A 66 3.84 -27.74 -6.69
CA TRP A 66 2.36 -27.61 -6.76
C TRP A 66 1.67 -27.71 -5.38
N GLY A 67 2.16 -28.58 -4.48
CA GLY A 67 1.60 -28.76 -3.15
C GLY A 67 1.74 -27.52 -2.26
N TRP A 68 2.86 -26.79 -2.37
CA TRP A 68 3.08 -25.54 -1.65
C TRP A 68 2.16 -24.43 -2.15
N LYS A 69 1.97 -24.34 -3.48
CA LYS A 69 1.03 -23.37 -4.07
C LYS A 69 -0.43 -23.68 -3.72
N LEU A 70 -0.79 -24.95 -3.62
CA LEU A 70 -2.11 -25.35 -3.13
C LEU A 70 -2.29 -24.92 -1.68
N ALA A 71 -1.29 -25.17 -0.81
CA ALA A 71 -1.33 -24.77 0.58
C ALA A 71 -1.43 -23.24 0.73
N GLU A 72 -0.65 -22.48 -0.04
CA GLU A 72 -0.74 -21.02 -0.13
C GLU A 72 -2.16 -20.57 -0.52
N GLY A 73 -2.73 -21.14 -1.58
CA GLY A 73 -4.08 -20.80 -2.02
C GLY A 73 -5.18 -21.12 -0.99
N VAL A 74 -5.04 -22.22 -0.25
CA VAL A 74 -5.93 -22.57 0.86
C VAL A 74 -5.79 -21.55 2.00
N LEU A 75 -4.57 -21.19 2.39
CA LEU A 75 -4.32 -20.20 3.44
C LEU A 75 -4.88 -18.83 3.05
N ASP A 76 -4.63 -18.36 1.83
CA ASP A 76 -5.16 -17.11 1.31
C ASP A 76 -6.69 -17.08 1.33
N THR A 77 -7.33 -18.19 0.92
CA THR A 77 -8.79 -18.31 0.96
C THR A 77 -9.31 -18.22 2.41
N LEU A 78 -8.68 -18.93 3.35
CA LEU A 78 -9.07 -18.91 4.76
C LEU A 78 -8.87 -17.53 5.37
N PHE A 79 -7.72 -16.90 5.15
CA PHE A 79 -7.47 -15.54 5.62
C PHE A 79 -8.44 -14.56 4.99
N GLY A 80 -8.68 -14.63 3.69
CA GLY A 80 -9.68 -13.81 3.01
C GLY A 80 -11.07 -13.92 3.64
N LEU A 81 -11.52 -15.14 3.95
CA LEU A 81 -12.79 -15.36 4.65
C LEU A 81 -12.79 -14.77 6.06
N LEU A 82 -11.72 -14.98 6.84
CA LEU A 82 -11.58 -14.45 8.20
C LEU A 82 -11.60 -12.91 8.21
N LEU A 83 -10.89 -12.28 7.27
CA LEU A 83 -10.83 -10.83 7.15
C LEU A 83 -12.21 -10.24 6.82
N LEU A 84 -12.97 -10.90 5.96
CA LEU A 84 -14.30 -10.45 5.54
C LEU A 84 -15.39 -10.78 6.56
N ALA A 85 -15.22 -11.81 7.38
CA ALA A 85 -16.16 -12.16 8.44
C ALA A 85 -16.24 -11.08 9.53
N ASN A 86 -15.10 -10.46 9.87
CA ASN A 86 -15.06 -9.32 10.78
C ASN A 86 -14.05 -8.25 10.34
N PRO A 87 -14.46 -7.35 9.42
CA PRO A 87 -13.59 -6.29 8.90
C PRO A 87 -13.15 -5.29 9.98
N GLY A 88 -13.99 -5.10 11.02
CA GLY A 88 -13.68 -4.20 12.14
C GLY A 88 -12.52 -4.70 12.99
N VAL A 89 -12.52 -6.00 13.34
CA VAL A 89 -11.40 -6.62 14.07
C VAL A 89 -10.14 -6.62 13.21
N THR A 90 -10.27 -6.92 11.92
CA THR A 90 -9.14 -6.89 10.97
C THR A 90 -8.49 -5.50 10.91
N ALA A 91 -9.30 -4.44 10.88
CA ALA A 91 -8.81 -3.07 10.85
C ALA A 91 -7.96 -2.70 12.10
N VAL A 92 -8.15 -3.40 13.23
CA VAL A 92 -7.32 -3.22 14.44
C VAL A 92 -6.03 -4.04 14.38
N VAL A 93 -6.03 -5.17 13.68
CA VAL A 93 -4.84 -6.02 13.51
C VAL A 93 -3.84 -5.42 12.52
N LEU A 94 -4.31 -4.72 11.47
CA LEU A 94 -3.45 -4.11 10.45
C LEU A 94 -2.38 -3.18 11.05
N PRO A 95 -2.71 -2.25 11.96
CA PRO A 95 -1.70 -1.44 12.64
C PRO A 95 -0.67 -2.24 13.41
N PHE A 96 -1.03 -3.37 14.01
CA PHE A 96 -0.07 -4.20 14.73
C PHE A 96 0.99 -4.78 13.78
N ILE A 97 0.56 -5.33 12.63
CA ILE A 97 1.45 -5.87 11.61
C ILE A 97 2.38 -4.78 11.07
N VAL A 98 1.82 -3.63 10.71
CA VAL A 98 2.57 -2.50 10.17
C VAL A 98 3.53 -1.92 11.22
N GLY A 99 3.09 -1.77 12.47
CA GLY A 99 3.91 -1.28 13.57
C GLY A 99 5.12 -2.17 13.82
N PHE A 100 4.90 -3.48 13.83
CA PHE A 100 5.97 -4.46 13.97
C PHE A 100 6.95 -4.39 12.79
N TRP A 101 6.46 -4.27 11.55
CA TRP A 101 7.32 -4.06 10.39
C TRP A 101 8.15 -2.78 10.51
N VAL A 102 7.53 -1.66 10.90
CA VAL A 102 8.20 -0.37 11.09
C VAL A 102 9.25 -0.45 12.20
N LEU A 103 9.00 -1.19 13.27
CA LEU A 103 9.98 -1.47 14.32
C LEU A 103 11.22 -2.15 13.76
N PHE A 104 11.05 -3.26 13.03
CA PHE A 104 12.15 -4.00 12.41
C PHE A 104 12.93 -3.11 11.43
N TYR A 105 12.21 -2.37 10.59
CA TYR A 105 12.82 -1.44 9.64
C TYR A 105 13.61 -0.33 10.35
N GLY A 106 13.09 0.25 11.42
CA GLY A 106 13.80 1.25 12.23
C GLY A 106 15.08 0.71 12.85
N ILE A 107 15.05 -0.53 13.35
CA ILE A 107 16.25 -1.20 13.89
C ILE A 107 17.30 -1.41 12.78
N MET A 108 16.88 -1.83 11.58
CA MET A 108 17.80 -1.97 10.44
C MET A 108 18.45 -0.63 10.07
N LEU A 109 17.66 0.45 9.94
CA LEU A 109 18.19 1.80 9.67
C LEU A 109 19.20 2.26 10.74
N PHE A 110 18.91 1.97 12.01
CA PHE A 110 19.81 2.26 13.12
C PHE A 110 21.13 1.51 12.98
N VAL A 111 21.09 0.21 12.66
CA VAL A 111 22.30 -0.61 12.46
C VAL A 111 23.10 -0.14 11.23
N ASP A 112 22.42 0.15 10.13
CA ASP A 112 23.03 0.62 8.88
C ASP A 112 23.76 1.96 9.03
N SER A 113 23.30 2.81 9.96
CA SER A 113 23.97 4.09 10.27
C SER A 113 25.44 3.90 10.67
N PHE A 114 25.77 2.80 11.36
CA PHE A 114 27.15 2.48 11.72
C PHE A 114 27.96 1.97 10.51
N GLY A 115 27.30 1.31 9.56
CA GLY A 115 27.90 0.95 8.27
C GLY A 115 28.33 2.19 7.49
N ILE A 116 27.44 3.18 7.38
CA ILE A 116 27.71 4.48 6.74
C ILE A 116 28.86 5.21 7.44
N LYS A 117 28.87 5.21 8.78
CA LYS A 117 29.95 5.80 9.59
C LYS A 117 31.30 5.14 9.30
N LYS A 118 31.35 3.81 9.23
CA LYS A 118 32.57 3.04 8.92
C LYS A 118 33.05 3.28 7.49
N ALA A 119 32.14 3.48 6.54
CA ALA A 119 32.46 3.79 5.15
C ALA A 119 32.98 5.22 4.92
N GLY A 120 33.07 6.06 5.96
CA GLY A 120 33.54 7.44 5.85
C GLY A 120 32.55 8.39 5.15
N LEU A 121 31.31 7.95 4.92
CA LEU A 121 30.28 8.74 4.26
C LEU A 121 29.71 9.80 5.21
N LYS A 122 29.51 11.02 4.70
CA LYS A 122 28.86 12.11 5.44
C LYS A 122 27.36 11.83 5.56
N GLY A 123 26.74 12.20 6.68
CA GLY A 123 25.31 12.00 6.92
C GLY A 123 24.95 10.78 7.76
N TRP A 124 25.92 10.06 8.34
CA TRP A 124 25.66 8.93 9.24
C TRP A 124 24.76 9.29 10.44
N TRP A 125 24.87 10.52 10.95
CA TRP A 125 24.03 11.01 12.05
C TRP A 125 22.57 11.21 11.63
N ILE A 126 22.31 11.55 10.37
CA ILE A 126 20.94 11.69 9.84
C ILE A 126 20.28 10.31 9.87
N GLN A 127 20.98 9.30 9.36
CA GLN A 127 20.48 7.92 9.36
C GLN A 127 20.28 7.36 10.77
N LEU A 128 21.15 7.72 11.71
CA LEU A 128 21.00 7.33 13.11
C LEU A 128 19.72 7.93 13.71
N ILE A 129 19.51 9.24 13.52
CA ILE A 129 18.32 9.93 14.04
C ILE A 129 17.04 9.38 13.40
N THR A 130 17.03 9.16 12.08
CA THR A 130 15.87 8.59 11.39
C THR A 130 15.58 7.16 11.88
N GLY A 131 16.60 6.33 12.10
CA GLY A 131 16.45 5.01 12.70
C GLY A 131 15.78 5.07 14.08
N ILE A 132 16.31 5.90 14.98
CA ILE A 132 15.75 6.08 16.34
C ILE A 132 14.29 6.56 16.29
N LEU A 133 13.99 7.59 15.48
CA LEU A 133 12.64 8.10 15.32
C LEU A 133 11.69 7.04 14.76
N THR A 134 12.15 6.24 13.79
CA THR A 134 11.36 5.16 13.18
C THR A 134 11.05 4.06 14.20
N VAL A 135 12.02 3.69 15.05
CA VAL A 135 11.78 2.74 16.15
C VAL A 135 10.75 3.27 17.13
N ILE A 136 10.83 4.54 17.52
CA ILE A 136 9.85 5.16 18.42
C ILE A 136 8.45 5.15 17.78
N ILE A 137 8.34 5.51 16.49
CA ILE A 137 7.09 5.47 15.75
C ILE A 137 6.54 4.04 15.71
N GLY A 138 7.34 3.05 15.31
CA GLY A 138 6.94 1.65 15.27
C GLY A 138 6.47 1.14 16.63
N TYR A 139 7.15 1.53 17.70
CA TYR A 139 6.77 1.18 19.07
C TYR A 139 5.40 1.77 19.41
N THR A 140 5.19 3.06 19.16
CA THR A 140 3.89 3.70 19.42
C THR A 140 2.76 3.08 18.62
N ILE A 141 2.96 2.74 17.34
CA ILE A 141 1.96 2.08 16.51
C ILE A 141 1.60 0.69 17.05
N THR A 142 2.60 -0.08 17.49
CA THR A 142 2.42 -1.47 17.93
C THR A 142 1.67 -1.56 19.26
N PHE A 143 2.02 -0.69 20.22
CA PHE A 143 1.48 -0.74 21.58
C PHE A 143 0.32 0.23 21.82
N ASN A 144 0.03 1.13 20.88
CA ASN A 144 -1.14 2.01 20.92
C ASN A 144 -1.95 1.88 19.62
N PRO A 145 -3.02 1.06 19.62
CA PRO A 145 -3.86 0.82 18.44
C PRO A 145 -4.45 2.10 17.84
N VAL A 146 -4.81 3.08 18.67
CA VAL A 146 -5.39 4.35 18.18
C VAL A 146 -4.32 5.16 17.45
N ALA A 147 -3.10 5.24 18.00
CA ALA A 147 -1.99 5.89 17.32
C ALA A 147 -1.68 5.20 15.99
N GLY A 148 -1.66 3.86 15.97
CA GLY A 148 -1.44 3.09 14.75
C GLY A 148 -2.49 3.35 13.66
N ILE A 149 -3.78 3.40 14.04
CA ILE A 149 -4.87 3.72 13.12
C ILE A 149 -4.67 5.12 12.50
N LEU A 150 -4.35 6.11 13.32
CA LEU A 150 -4.17 7.49 12.89
C LEU A 150 -2.95 7.65 12.00
N THR A 151 -1.80 7.07 12.38
CA THR A 151 -0.56 7.17 11.62
C THR A 151 -0.72 6.53 10.24
N ILE A 152 -1.25 5.31 10.15
CA ILE A 152 -1.42 4.61 8.87
C ILE A 152 -2.41 5.34 7.98
N THR A 153 -3.55 5.76 8.53
CA THR A 153 -4.55 6.55 7.78
C THR A 153 -3.94 7.86 7.29
N MET A 154 -3.14 8.54 8.11
CA MET A 154 -2.53 9.81 7.74
C MET A 154 -1.55 9.64 6.57
N PHE A 155 -0.63 8.67 6.65
CA PHE A 155 0.30 8.38 5.55
C PHE A 155 -0.44 7.94 4.29
N MET A 156 -1.43 7.06 4.42
CA MET A 156 -2.26 6.61 3.31
C MET A 156 -3.03 7.77 2.66
N GLY A 157 -3.68 8.61 3.46
CA GLY A 157 -4.44 9.77 2.97
C GLY A 157 -3.55 10.78 2.25
N ILE A 158 -2.36 11.07 2.79
CA ILE A 158 -1.37 11.93 2.14
C ILE A 158 -0.92 11.31 0.81
N ALA A 159 -0.63 10.01 0.78
CA ALA A 159 -0.23 9.32 -0.45
C ALA A 159 -1.34 9.37 -1.52
N ILE A 160 -2.59 9.12 -1.15
CA ILE A 160 -3.75 9.20 -2.05
C ILE A 160 -3.92 10.64 -2.56
N LEU A 161 -3.79 11.64 -1.69
CA LEU A 161 -3.90 13.05 -2.06
C LEU A 161 -2.81 13.45 -3.06
N LEU A 162 -1.55 13.12 -2.78
CA LEU A 162 -0.43 13.40 -3.69
C LEU A 162 -0.62 12.70 -5.04
N PHE A 163 -1.06 11.45 -5.03
CA PHE A 163 -1.35 10.72 -6.26
C PHE A 163 -2.53 11.34 -7.04
N GLY A 164 -3.56 11.82 -6.35
CA GLY A 164 -4.67 12.56 -6.94
C GLY A 164 -4.21 13.85 -7.63
N ILE A 165 -3.42 14.67 -6.92
CA ILE A 165 -2.82 15.90 -7.47
C ILE A 165 -1.94 15.58 -8.69
N TYR A 166 -1.10 14.55 -8.60
CA TYR A 166 -0.27 14.11 -9.71
C TYR A 166 -1.09 13.75 -10.96
N ASN A 167 -2.19 12.99 -10.81
CA ASN A 167 -3.06 12.64 -11.94
C ASN A 167 -3.76 13.88 -12.53
N VAL A 168 -4.18 14.85 -11.71
CA VAL A 168 -4.76 16.11 -12.20
C VAL A 168 -3.73 16.89 -13.03
N VAL A 169 -2.51 17.07 -12.52
CA VAL A 169 -1.43 17.77 -13.26
C VAL A 169 -1.09 17.04 -14.55
N LEU A 170 -0.99 15.70 -14.51
CA LEU A 170 -0.72 14.88 -15.69
C LEU A 170 -1.83 15.01 -16.75
N ALA A 171 -3.09 15.06 -16.33
CA ALA A 171 -4.22 15.21 -17.25
C ALA A 171 -4.17 16.54 -18.01
N PHE A 172 -3.86 17.65 -17.32
CA PHE A 172 -3.68 18.95 -17.98
C PHE A 172 -2.46 18.98 -18.89
N GLY A 173 -1.36 18.33 -18.50
CA GLY A 173 -0.20 18.13 -19.37
C GLY A 173 -0.59 17.41 -20.67
N LEU A 174 -1.29 16.28 -20.56
CA LEU A 174 -1.75 15.49 -21.71
C LEU A 174 -2.75 16.25 -22.60
N LYS A 175 -3.66 17.03 -22.01
CA LYS A 175 -4.59 17.89 -22.75
C LYS A 175 -3.84 18.90 -23.63
N LYS A 176 -2.85 19.59 -23.07
CA LYS A 176 -2.04 20.58 -23.80
C LYS A 176 -1.25 19.94 -24.95
N PHE A 177 -0.68 18.75 -24.74
CA PHE A 177 0.02 18.01 -25.79
C PHE A 177 -0.94 17.53 -26.90
N HIS A 178 -2.15 17.10 -26.56
CA HIS A 178 -3.15 16.70 -27.56
C HIS A 178 -3.57 17.88 -28.44
N GLU A 179 -3.78 19.05 -27.85
CA GLU A 179 -4.11 20.29 -28.57
C GLU A 179 -2.97 20.76 -29.49
N SER A 180 -1.70 20.58 -29.10
CA SER A 180 -0.56 20.95 -29.97
C SER A 180 -0.37 20.02 -31.17
N VAL A 181 -0.70 18.74 -31.03
CA VAL A 181 -0.53 17.74 -32.12
C VAL A 181 -1.76 17.66 -33.04
N GLY A 182 -2.94 18.04 -32.54
CA GLY A 182 -4.16 18.08 -33.35
C GLY A 182 -4.33 19.34 -34.21
N ASN A 183 -3.45 20.35 -34.03
CA ASN A 183 -3.45 21.60 -34.79
C ASN A 183 -2.38 21.63 -35.90
N GLU A 184 -1.69 20.51 -36.17
CA GLU A 184 -0.83 20.27 -37.34
C GLU A 184 -1.54 19.36 -38.35
#